data_AF-A0A4R5Q832-F1
#
_entry.id   AF-A0A4R5Q832-F1
#
_cell.length_a   1.000
_cell.length_b   1.000
_cell.length_c   1.000
_cell.angle_alpha   90.00
_cell.angle_beta   90.00
_cell.angle_gamma   90.00
#
_symmetry.space_group_name_H-M   'P 1'
#
loop_
_entity.id
_entity.type
_entity.pdbx_description
1 polymer ?
#
loop_
_entity_poly.entity_id
_entity_poly.type
_entity_poly.pdbx_seq_one_letter_code
_entity_poly.pdbx_strand_id
1 'polypeptide(L)'
;MLRAFLAWWTGRLREMLPARLRAGTLPPDALLVTLRPDGEADFAQRRRGRETPLGRFALDAAALSTLPAALRRRPRRVLLRPAPGALLERAVVLPLAAQHDPAGVLRYELDRLTPFAAEEVHWSWRQEARDVARNALRLRLSLLPRAPLEAPVAALRRAGLAPAGLEAEA
;
A
#
# COMPACT_ATOMS: atom_id res chain seq x y z
N MET A 1 -0.20 13.63 -18.65
CA MET A 1 -1.56 13.13 -18.33
C MET A 1 -1.75 11.65 -18.69
N LEU A 2 -1.27 11.14 -19.85
CA LEU A 2 -1.38 9.72 -20.22
C LEU A 2 -0.75 8.70 -19.23
N ARG A 3 0.34 9.03 -18.54
CA ARG A 3 0.98 8.10 -17.57
C ARG A 3 0.11 7.79 -16.35
N ALA A 4 -0.66 8.76 -15.86
CA ALA A 4 -1.59 8.55 -14.75
C ALA A 4 -2.78 7.70 -15.20
N PHE A 5 -3.30 7.95 -16.41
CA PHE A 5 -4.33 7.15 -17.04
C PHE A 5 -3.88 5.71 -17.28
N LEU A 6 -2.66 5.48 -17.80
CA LEU A 6 -2.09 4.14 -18.00
C LEU A 6 -1.82 3.42 -16.68
N ALA A 7 -1.32 4.12 -15.65
CA ALA A 7 -1.11 3.54 -14.32
C ALA A 7 -2.43 3.11 -13.67
N TRP A 8 -3.49 3.91 -13.83
CA TRP A 8 -4.84 3.58 -13.39
C TRP A 8 -5.45 2.44 -14.21
N TRP A 9 -5.34 2.50 -15.55
CA TRP A 9 -5.89 1.51 -16.48
C TRP A 9 -5.25 0.13 -16.31
N THR A 10 -3.93 0.09 -16.11
CA THR A 10 -3.22 -1.16 -15.79
C THR A 10 -3.49 -1.67 -14.37
N GLY A 11 -3.81 -0.80 -13.42
CA GLY A 11 -4.32 -1.18 -12.10
C GLY A 11 -5.65 -1.93 -12.19
N ARG A 12 -6.60 -1.39 -12.96
CA ARG A 12 -7.91 -2.00 -13.18
C ARG A 12 -7.85 -3.31 -13.98
N LEU A 13 -6.95 -3.41 -14.96
CA LEU A 13 -6.69 -4.68 -15.67
C LEU A 13 -6.11 -5.77 -14.76
N ARG A 14 -5.29 -5.39 -13.78
CA ARG A 14 -4.73 -6.34 -12.80
C ARG A 14 -5.77 -6.92 -11.86
N GLU A 15 -6.85 -6.18 -11.59
CA GLU A 15 -8.00 -6.68 -10.82
C GLU A 15 -8.76 -7.79 -11.57
N MET A 16 -8.65 -7.83 -12.90
CA MET A 16 -9.24 -8.89 -13.75
C MET A 16 -8.30 -10.08 -13.99
N LEU A 17 -7.03 -10.01 -13.59
CA LEU A 17 -6.08 -11.12 -13.80
C LEU A 17 -6.30 -12.23 -12.76
N PRO A 18 -6.38 -13.53 -13.16
CA PRO A 18 -6.42 -14.67 -12.26
C PRO A 18 -5.27 -14.64 -11.25
N ALA A 19 -5.52 -15.08 -10.01
CA ALA A 19 -4.51 -15.11 -8.93
C ALA A 19 -3.20 -15.82 -9.33
N ARG A 20 -3.29 -16.84 -10.21
CA ARG A 20 -2.14 -17.58 -10.77
C ARG A 20 -1.20 -16.71 -11.61
N LEU A 21 -1.72 -15.66 -12.26
CA LEU A 21 -0.94 -14.67 -13.02
C LEU A 21 -0.47 -13.50 -12.15
N ARG A 22 -1.03 -13.33 -10.94
CA ARG A 22 -0.55 -12.35 -9.93
C ARG A 22 0.61 -12.89 -9.10
N ALA A 23 0.64 -14.20 -8.86
CA ALA A 23 1.59 -14.85 -7.95
C ALA A 23 3.01 -15.04 -8.53
N GLY A 24 3.19 -14.92 -9.85
CA GLY A 24 4.47 -15.21 -10.52
C GLY A 24 5.33 -13.98 -10.88
N THR A 25 4.84 -12.76 -10.64
CA THR A 25 5.61 -11.56 -10.96
C THR A 25 6.48 -11.16 -9.77
N LEU A 26 7.81 -11.26 -9.94
CA LEU A 26 8.76 -10.63 -9.03
C LEU A 26 8.33 -9.18 -8.76
N PRO A 27 8.32 -8.73 -7.49
CA PRO A 27 8.03 -7.35 -7.15
C PRO A 27 8.96 -6.42 -7.94
N PRO A 28 8.44 -5.34 -8.54
CA PRO A 28 9.26 -4.47 -9.37
C PRO A 28 10.37 -3.83 -8.55
N ASP A 29 11.47 -3.51 -9.22
CA ASP A 29 12.55 -2.71 -8.67
C ASP A 29 11.99 -1.38 -8.14
N ALA A 30 12.32 -1.08 -6.88
CA ALA A 30 11.73 0.04 -6.16
C ALA A 30 12.71 0.60 -5.13
N LEU A 31 12.50 1.87 -4.78
CA LEU A 31 13.04 2.43 -3.55
C LEU A 31 11.95 2.26 -2.48
N LEU A 32 12.27 1.50 -1.45
CA LEU A 32 11.41 1.21 -0.32
C LEU A 32 11.71 2.24 0.76
N VAL A 33 10.67 2.88 1.27
CA VAL A 33 10.75 3.83 2.38
C VAL A 33 9.85 3.29 3.49
N THR A 34 10.45 2.71 4.51
CA THR A 34 9.73 2.16 5.66
C THR A 34 9.67 3.19 6.76
N LEU A 35 8.46 3.69 7.03
CA LEU A 35 8.22 4.67 8.08
C LEU A 35 8.47 4.06 9.45
N ARG A 36 8.95 4.87 10.39
CA ARG A 36 9.09 4.49 11.79
C ARG A 36 8.29 5.40 12.71
N PRO A 37 7.96 4.92 13.93
CA PRO A 37 7.25 5.73 14.93
C PRO A 37 8.07 6.92 15.44
N ASP A 38 9.40 6.87 15.32
CA ASP A 38 10.34 7.91 15.76
C ASP A 38 10.45 9.10 14.77
N GLY A 39 9.72 9.07 13.65
CA GLY A 39 9.75 10.10 12.62
C GLY A 39 10.86 9.92 11.59
N GLU A 40 11.68 8.88 11.73
CA GLU A 40 12.67 8.49 10.71
C GLU A 40 12.07 7.48 9.72
N ALA A 41 12.83 7.18 8.67
CA ALA A 41 12.51 6.11 7.74
C ALA A 41 13.74 5.29 7.36
N ASP A 42 13.56 3.98 7.28
CA ASP A 42 14.57 3.09 6.69
C ASP A 42 14.40 3.10 5.16
N PHE A 43 15.50 3.33 4.46
CA PHE A 43 15.54 3.30 3.01
C PHE A 43 16.18 1.99 2.55
N ALA A 44 15.52 1.29 1.63
CA ALA A 44 16.08 0.10 1.00
C ALA A 44 15.87 0.13 -0.51
N GLN A 45 16.84 -0.36 -1.26
CA GLN A 45 16.69 -0.56 -2.69
C GLN A 45 16.32 -2.02 -2.97
N ARG A 46 15.17 -2.22 -3.63
CA ARG A 46 14.82 -3.52 -4.22
C ARG A 46 15.30 -3.62 -5.66
N ARG A 47 16.07 -4.67 -5.97
CA ARG A 47 16.49 -5.04 -7.33
C ARG A 47 16.35 -6.54 -7.54
N ARG A 48 15.62 -6.95 -8.58
CA ARG A 48 15.41 -8.38 -8.91
C ARG A 48 14.96 -9.20 -7.69
N GLY A 49 14.04 -8.64 -6.90
CA GLY A 49 13.53 -9.27 -5.67
C GLY A 49 14.45 -9.24 -4.45
N ARG A 50 15.69 -8.74 -4.55
CA ARG A 50 16.60 -8.57 -3.39
C ARG A 50 16.51 -7.15 -2.86
N GLU A 51 16.37 -7.01 -1.55
CA GLU A 51 16.35 -5.73 -0.85
C GLU A 51 17.73 -5.45 -0.25
N THR A 52 18.30 -4.28 -0.54
CA THR A 52 19.58 -3.83 0.01
C THR A 52 19.34 -2.58 0.83
N PRO A 53 19.63 -2.58 2.14
CA PRO A 53 19.46 -1.40 2.98
C PRO A 53 20.43 -0.30 2.52
N LEU A 54 19.91 0.93 2.45
CA LEU A 54 20.66 2.12 2.08
C LEU A 54 20.99 2.99 3.30
N GLY A 55 20.31 2.75 4.42
CA GLY A 55 20.47 3.48 5.66
C GLY A 55 19.16 4.03 6.18
N ARG A 56 19.25 4.73 7.31
CA ARG A 56 18.14 5.39 7.98
C ARG A 56 18.30 6.90 7.85
N PHE A 57 17.21 7.58 7.56
CA PHE A 57 17.19 9.02 7.37
C PHE A 57 15.94 9.63 8.00
N ALA A 58 16.10 10.79 8.63
CA ALA A 58 14.98 11.61 9.03
C ALA A 58 14.21 12.10 7.79
N LEU A 59 12.89 12.24 7.91
CA LEU A 59 12.01 12.73 6.84
C LEU A 59 11.93 14.27 6.81
N ASP A 60 13.08 14.93 6.89
CA ASP A 60 13.20 16.37 6.75
C ASP A 60 14.00 16.74 5.49
N ALA A 61 13.96 18.02 5.12
CA ALA A 61 14.61 18.48 3.90
C ALA A 61 16.14 18.33 3.94
N ALA A 62 16.76 18.51 5.12
CA ALA A 62 18.21 18.47 5.28
C ALA A 62 18.73 17.04 5.17
N ALA A 63 18.17 16.11 5.93
CA ALA A 63 18.51 14.69 5.89
C ALA A 63 18.25 14.09 4.50
N LEU A 64 17.10 14.37 3.89
CA LEU A 64 16.80 13.86 2.54
C LEU A 64 17.73 14.47 1.47
N SER A 65 18.29 15.67 1.68
CA SER A 65 19.29 16.26 0.79
C SER A 65 20.67 15.59 0.87
N THR A 66 20.90 14.71 1.85
CA THR A 66 22.12 13.89 1.93
C THR A 66 22.02 12.57 1.19
N LEU A 67 20.81 12.18 0.76
CA LEU A 67 20.58 10.93 0.04
C LEU A 67 21.45 10.87 -1.22
N PRO A 68 22.19 9.78 -1.46
CA PRO A 68 23.06 9.67 -2.63
C PRO A 68 22.35 10.10 -3.92
N ALA A 69 23.00 10.94 -4.74
CA ALA A 69 22.41 11.43 -5.99
C ALA A 69 21.97 10.28 -6.92
N ALA A 70 22.61 9.12 -6.82
CA ALA A 70 22.23 7.88 -7.52
C ALA A 70 20.81 7.37 -7.17
N LEU A 71 20.29 7.71 -5.99
CA LEU A 71 18.92 7.44 -5.57
C LEU A 71 17.92 8.44 -6.17
N ARG A 72 18.34 9.69 -6.39
CA ARG A 72 17.49 10.76 -6.95
C ARG A 72 17.45 10.79 -8.48
N ARG A 73 18.52 10.34 -9.15
CA ARG A 73 18.74 10.52 -10.60
C ARG A 73 17.98 9.54 -11.52
N ARG A 74 17.36 8.48 -11.00
CA ARG A 74 16.59 7.54 -11.84
C ARG A 74 15.13 7.52 -11.38
N PRO A 75 14.15 7.46 -12.30
CA PRO A 75 12.74 7.28 -11.96
C PRO A 75 12.56 5.86 -11.40
N ARG A 76 12.90 5.67 -10.13
CA ARG A 76 12.61 4.46 -9.39
C ARG A 76 11.22 4.62 -8.81
N ARG A 77 10.41 3.58 -8.94
CA ARG A 77 9.12 3.52 -8.26
C ARG A 77 9.40 3.60 -6.76
N VAL A 78 8.97 4.67 -6.10
CA VAL A 78 9.08 4.79 -4.64
C VAL A 78 7.87 4.13 -4.02
N LEU A 79 8.07 3.17 -3.13
CA LEU A 79 7.00 2.49 -2.40
C LEU A 79 7.16 2.79 -0.92
N LEU A 80 6.07 3.20 -0.30
CA LEU A 80 6.05 3.55 1.11
C LEU A 80 5.51 2.36 1.91
N ARG A 81 6.27 1.93 2.90
CA ARG A 81 5.86 0.91 3.88
C ARG A 81 5.46 1.64 5.16
N PRO A 82 4.22 1.46 5.65
CA PRO A 82 3.81 2.05 6.92
C PRO A 82 4.64 1.48 8.08
N ALA A 83 4.65 2.19 9.20
CA ALA A 83 5.32 1.71 10.40
C ALA A 83 4.69 0.39 10.89
N PRO A 84 5.48 -0.51 11.50
CA PRO A 84 4.92 -1.69 12.15
C PRO A 84 3.79 -1.30 13.11
N GLY A 85 2.64 -1.96 12.99
CA GLY A 85 1.44 -1.69 13.80
C GLY A 85 0.55 -0.55 13.31
N ALA A 86 0.94 0.20 12.27
CA ALA A 86 0.06 1.21 11.66
C ALA A 86 -1.02 0.61 10.75
N LEU A 87 -0.84 -0.65 10.30
CA LEU A 87 -1.85 -1.40 9.58
C LEU A 87 -2.86 -1.96 10.57
N LEU A 88 -4.12 -1.55 10.45
CA LEU A 88 -5.23 -2.06 11.24
C LEU A 88 -5.91 -3.20 10.50
N GLU A 89 -6.10 -4.32 11.18
CA GLU A 89 -6.71 -5.51 10.59
C GLU A 89 -7.98 -5.91 11.32
N ARG A 90 -9.01 -6.30 10.56
CA ARG A 90 -10.28 -6.76 11.10
C ARG A 90 -10.84 -7.91 10.28
N ALA A 91 -11.34 -8.93 10.96
CA ALA A 91 -12.14 -9.98 10.32
C ALA A 91 -13.57 -9.46 10.05
N VAL A 92 -14.04 -9.67 8.83
CA VAL A 92 -15.39 -9.27 8.38
C VAL A 92 -16.09 -10.48 7.78
N VAL A 93 -17.36 -10.66 8.14
CA VAL A 93 -18.21 -11.72 7.58
C VAL A 93 -19.30 -11.05 6.75
N LEU A 94 -19.34 -11.38 5.46
CA LEU A 94 -20.36 -10.91 4.54
C LEU A 94 -21.27 -12.08 4.12
N PRO A 95 -22.53 -11.82 3.71
CA PRO A 95 -23.34 -12.82 3.03
C PRO A 95 -22.65 -13.33 1.77
N LEU A 96 -22.81 -14.60 1.41
CA LEU A 96 -22.17 -15.19 0.23
C LEU A 96 -22.54 -14.44 -1.07
N ALA A 97 -23.73 -13.85 -1.13
CA ALA A 97 -24.18 -13.03 -2.27
C ALA A 97 -23.21 -11.88 -2.58
N ALA A 98 -22.55 -11.31 -1.55
CA ALA A 98 -21.57 -10.23 -1.68
C ALA A 98 -20.30 -10.65 -2.43
N GLN A 99 -20.10 -11.94 -2.74
CA GLN A 99 -18.97 -12.43 -3.52
C GLN A 99 -18.85 -11.79 -4.91
N HIS A 100 -19.96 -11.33 -5.50
CA HIS A 100 -19.97 -10.70 -6.82
C HIS A 100 -19.35 -9.29 -6.80
N ASP A 101 -19.51 -8.56 -5.68
CA ASP A 101 -18.88 -7.27 -5.45
C ASP A 101 -18.56 -7.06 -3.96
N PRO A 102 -17.49 -7.70 -3.44
CA PRO A 102 -17.10 -7.53 -2.05
C PRO A 102 -16.63 -6.10 -1.76
N ALA A 103 -16.07 -5.42 -2.76
CA ALA A 103 -15.56 -4.06 -2.64
C ALA A 103 -16.68 -3.06 -2.38
N GLY A 104 -17.76 -3.14 -3.16
CA GLY A 104 -18.95 -2.31 -3.01
C GLY A 104 -19.54 -2.47 -1.61
N VAL A 105 -19.77 -3.71 -1.17
CA VAL A 105 -20.34 -3.99 0.16
C VAL A 105 -19.40 -3.52 1.28
N LEU A 106 -18.11 -3.82 1.19
CA LEU A 106 -17.13 -3.36 2.19
C LEU A 106 -17.07 -1.84 2.30
N ARG A 107 -17.22 -1.11 1.19
CA ARG A 107 -17.22 0.35 1.21
C ARG A 107 -18.35 0.91 2.09
N TYR A 108 -19.55 0.34 2.01
CA TYR A 108 -20.67 0.76 2.87
C TYR A 108 -20.50 0.30 4.32
N GLU A 109 -19.86 -0.85 4.53
CA GLU A 109 -19.60 -1.37 5.87
C GLU A 109 -18.44 -0.66 6.58
N LEU A 110 -17.52 -0.01 5.86
CA LEU A 110 -16.36 0.69 6.45
C LEU A 110 -16.75 1.74 7.49
N ASP A 111 -17.69 2.62 7.13
CA ASP A 111 -18.16 3.70 7.99
C ASP A 111 -18.93 3.18 9.22
N ARG A 112 -19.48 1.96 9.13
CA ARG A 112 -20.19 1.30 10.23
C ARG A 112 -19.26 0.49 11.13
N LEU A 113 -18.20 -0.06 10.56
CA LEU A 113 -17.28 -0.97 11.24
C LEU A 113 -16.07 -0.26 11.84
N THR A 114 -15.82 0.99 11.44
CA THR A 114 -14.65 1.75 11.85
C THR A 114 -15.02 3.22 12.08
N PRO A 115 -14.27 3.94 12.93
CA PRO A 115 -14.46 5.38 13.10
C PRO A 115 -13.91 6.20 11.91
N PHE A 116 -13.53 5.55 10.80
CA PHE A 116 -12.93 6.20 9.64
C PHE A 116 -13.86 6.11 8.43
N ALA A 117 -14.01 7.21 7.71
CA ALA A 117 -14.69 7.18 6.42
C ALA A 117 -13.83 6.47 5.36
N ALA A 118 -14.45 5.85 4.36
CA ALA A 118 -13.74 5.17 3.27
C ALA A 118 -12.73 6.07 2.52
N GLU A 119 -12.93 7.39 2.51
CA GLU A 119 -12.03 8.37 1.89
C GLU A 119 -10.82 8.72 2.76
N GLU A 120 -10.89 8.50 4.07
CA GLU A 120 -9.84 8.86 5.04
C GLU A 120 -8.81 7.75 5.24
N VAL A 121 -9.07 6.57 4.65
CA VAL A 121 -8.22 5.39 4.77
C VAL A 121 -7.80 4.87 3.39
N HIS A 122 -6.64 4.22 3.36
CA HIS A 122 -6.33 3.22 2.34
C HIS A 122 -6.81 1.87 2.87
N TRP A 123 -7.55 1.12 2.06
CA TRP A 123 -8.10 -0.15 2.48
C TRP A 123 -7.94 -1.21 1.39
N SER A 124 -7.84 -2.46 1.83
CA SER A 124 -7.79 -3.64 0.98
C SER A 124 -8.40 -4.82 1.71
N TRP A 125 -8.71 -5.89 1.00
CA TRP A 125 -9.28 -7.08 1.60
C TRP A 125 -8.69 -8.35 0.98
N ARG A 126 -8.65 -9.41 1.78
CA ARG A 126 -8.28 -10.76 1.36
C ARG A 126 -9.37 -11.74 1.79
N GLN A 127 -9.79 -12.61 0.90
CA GLN A 127 -10.70 -13.69 1.27
C GLN A 127 -9.95 -14.74 2.10
N GLU A 128 -10.45 -15.02 3.31
CA GLU A 128 -9.91 -16.05 4.20
C GLU A 128 -10.65 -17.38 4.00
N ALA A 129 -11.98 -17.35 3.93
CA ALA A 129 -12.79 -18.56 3.78
C ALA A 129 -14.13 -18.29 3.07
N ARG A 130 -14.67 -19.35 2.47
CA ARG A 130 -16.00 -19.38 1.83
C ARG A 130 -16.78 -20.55 2.40
N ASP A 131 -17.92 -20.27 3.03
CA ASP A 131 -18.81 -21.29 3.60
C ASP A 131 -20.18 -21.22 2.91
N VAL A 132 -20.40 -22.16 1.97
CA VAL A 132 -21.64 -22.22 1.20
C VAL A 132 -22.81 -22.70 2.06
N ALA A 133 -22.57 -23.62 2.99
CA ALA A 133 -23.61 -24.17 3.86
C ALA A 133 -24.16 -23.11 4.82
N ARG A 134 -23.31 -22.19 5.29
CA ARG A 134 -23.71 -21.07 6.16
C ARG A 134 -24.01 -19.76 5.42
N ASN A 135 -24.02 -19.77 4.08
CA ASN A 135 -24.22 -18.58 3.25
C ASN A 135 -23.30 -17.41 3.64
N ALA A 136 -22.02 -17.71 3.94
CA ALA A 136 -21.08 -16.75 4.53
C ALA A 136 -19.74 -16.68 3.80
N LEU A 137 -19.20 -15.47 3.69
CA LEU A 137 -17.89 -15.15 3.14
C LEU A 137 -17.05 -14.47 4.22
N ARG A 138 -15.91 -15.07 4.60
CA ARG A 138 -14.99 -14.51 5.60
C ARG A 138 -13.85 -13.79 4.90
N LEU A 139 -13.66 -12.53 5.26
CA LEU A 139 -12.66 -11.64 4.70
C LEU A 139 -11.78 -11.07 5.82
N ARG A 140 -10.49 -10.89 5.52
CA ARG A 140 -9.60 -10.01 6.25
C ARG A 140 -9.65 -8.63 5.61
N LEU A 141 -10.07 -7.62 6.36
CA LEU A 141 -10.02 -6.22 5.97
C LEU A 141 -8.76 -5.59 6.57
N SER A 142 -7.93 -4.94 5.74
CA SER A 142 -6.74 -4.23 6.17
C SER A 142 -6.90 -2.74 5.85
N LEU A 143 -6.60 -1.89 6.83
CA LEU A 143 -6.88 -0.46 6.85
C LEU A 143 -5.62 0.31 7.25
N LEU A 144 -5.37 1.42 6.57
CA LEU A 144 -4.28 2.33 6.88
C LEU A 144 -4.79 3.77 6.81
N PRO A 145 -4.89 4.48 7.95
CA PRO A 145 -5.25 5.89 7.99
C PRO A 145 -4.34 6.73 7.10
N ARG A 146 -4.91 7.69 6.37
CA ARG A 146 -4.15 8.57 5.47
C ARG A 146 -3.39 9.65 6.23
N ALA A 147 -3.96 10.18 7.30
CA ALA A 147 -3.40 11.32 8.04
C ALA A 147 -1.93 11.12 8.47
N PRO A 148 -1.51 9.98 9.05
CA PRO A 148 -0.11 9.75 9.42
C PRO A 148 0.87 9.70 8.23
N LEU A 149 0.36 9.50 7.01
CA LEU A 149 1.17 9.40 5.80
C LEU A 149 1.39 10.75 5.12
N GLU A 150 0.57 11.77 5.41
CA GLU A 150 0.60 13.03 4.70
C GLU A 150 1.94 13.77 4.86
N ALA A 151 2.44 13.89 6.09
CA ALA A 151 3.71 14.55 6.37
C ALA A 151 4.91 13.81 5.74
N PRO A 152 5.07 12.47 5.91
CA PRO A 152 6.07 11.70 5.19
C PRO A 152 6.02 11.85 3.67
N VAL A 153 4.82 11.77 3.08
CA VAL A 153 4.64 11.89 1.63
C VAL A 153 5.03 13.28 1.14
N ALA A 154 4.67 14.34 1.87
CA ALA A 154 5.05 15.70 1.55
C ALA A 154 6.58 15.91 1.64
N ALA A 155 7.24 15.36 2.66
CA ALA A 155 8.69 15.42 2.81
C ALA A 155 9.42 14.73 1.65
N LEU A 156 9.01 13.52 1.30
CA LEU A 156 9.57 12.77 0.17
C LEU A 156 9.39 13.52 -1.15
N ARG A 157 8.20 14.09 -1.39
CA ARG A 157 7.93 14.90 -2.60
C ARG A 157 8.84 16.12 -2.69
N ARG A 158 9.05 16.84 -1.58
CA ARG A 158 9.99 17.97 -1.52
C ARG A 158 11.43 17.56 -1.84
N ALA A 159 11.82 16.34 -1.50
CA ALA A 159 13.12 15.76 -1.86
C ALA A 159 13.19 15.20 -3.29
N GLY A 160 12.15 15.34 -4.10
CA GLY A 160 12.07 14.80 -5.47
C GLY A 160 11.75 13.30 -5.53
N LEU A 161 11.36 12.69 -4.42
CA LEU A 161 10.96 11.29 -4.31
C LEU A 161 9.44 11.23 -4.24
N ALA A 162 8.75 11.07 -5.36
CA ALA A 162 7.29 10.96 -5.36
C ALA A 162 6.85 9.50 -5.05
N PRO A 163 6.17 9.23 -3.91
CA PRO A 163 5.65 7.90 -3.62
C PRO A 163 4.63 7.49 -4.68
N ALA A 164 4.78 6.28 -5.22
CA ALA A 164 3.97 5.72 -6.30
C ALA A 164 2.99 4.64 -5.83
N GLY A 165 3.04 4.26 -4.56
CA GLY A 165 2.16 3.26 -3.96
C GLY A 165 2.55 2.92 -2.53
N LEU A 166 1.66 2.18 -1.87
CA LEU A 166 1.87 1.61 -0.55
C LEU A 166 2.18 0.13 -0.70
N GLU A 167 3.07 -0.37 0.15
CA GLU A 167 3.35 -1.79 0.29
C GLU A 167 3.24 -2.13 1.78
N ALA A 168 2.26 -2.97 2.13
CA ALA A 168 2.21 -3.57 3.45
C ALA A 168 3.03 -4.86 3.40
N GLU A 169 3.97 -5.02 4.32
CA GLU A 169 4.62 -6.30 4.54
C GLU A 169 3.56 -7.24 5.14
N ALA A 170 3.41 -8.43 4.55
CA ALA A 170 2.37 -9.40 4.89
C ALA A 170 2.83 -10.32 6.03
#